data_AF-A0A7J6BJ48-F1
#
_entry.id   AF-A0A7J6BJ48-F1
#
_cell.length_a   1.000
_cell.length_b   1.000
_cell.length_c   1.000
_cell.angle_alpha   90.00
_cell.angle_beta   90.00
_cell.angle_gamma   90.00
#
_symmetry.space_group_name_H-M   'P 1'
#
loop_
_entity.id
_entity.type
_entity.pdbx_description
1 polymer ?
#
loop_
_entity_poly.entity_id
_entity_poly.type
_entity_poly.pdbx_seq_one_letter_code
_entity_poly.pdbx_strand_id
1 'polypeptide(L)'
;MWILRHLLVLLMHLVLGSVAQRFSNGYYYQDIVNGNGNENGNGEIYFHKIRLHVESPETLVSAVQGSNATLPCHYRYEPALSASAPRRTRVKWLWQPVSGEGQERDVMVAIGTRHRSYGDFKGRVRLRRSAPGDASLVINPLQSDDTGRYRCEIIDGLEDESVTVQLKFRGVVFLSPL
;
A
#
# COMPACT_ATOMS: atom_id res chain seq x y z
N MET A 1 6.09 36.93 29.47
CA MET A 1 4.88 36.13 29.18
C MET A 1 4.77 35.64 27.73
N TRP A 2 5.27 36.38 26.71
CA TRP A 2 5.21 35.94 25.30
C TRP A 2 6.21 34.82 24.94
N ILE A 3 7.42 34.87 25.50
CA ILE A 3 8.48 33.89 25.23
C ILE A 3 8.09 32.49 25.69
N LEU A 4 7.40 32.38 26.84
CA LEU A 4 6.92 31.10 27.39
C LEU A 4 5.86 30.46 26.48
N ARG A 5 4.99 31.27 25.84
CA ARG A 5 3.99 30.79 24.88
C ARG A 5 4.64 30.27 23.59
N HIS A 6 5.65 30.95 23.05
CA HIS A 6 6.36 30.48 21.86
C HIS A 6 7.16 29.20 22.13
N LEU A 7 7.80 29.09 23.31
CA LEU A 7 8.47 27.87 23.73
C LEU A 7 7.50 26.70 23.91
N LEU A 8 6.30 26.94 24.47
CA LEU A 8 5.25 25.93 24.60
C LEU A 8 4.72 25.45 23.22
N VAL A 9 4.58 26.35 22.25
CA VAL A 9 4.13 26.00 20.88
C VAL A 9 5.20 25.20 20.13
N LEU A 10 6.48 25.58 20.25
CA LEU A 10 7.59 24.82 19.68
C LEU A 10 7.71 23.44 20.31
N LEU A 11 7.53 23.33 21.63
CA LEU A 11 7.51 22.05 22.33
C LEU A 11 6.34 21.17 21.87
N MET A 12 5.14 21.74 21.70
CA MET A 12 3.98 21.04 21.12
C MET A 12 4.25 20.55 19.69
N HIS A 13 4.88 21.35 18.83
CA HIS A 13 5.24 20.90 17.47
C HIS A 13 6.30 19.79 17.45
N LEU A 14 7.30 19.85 18.34
CA LEU A 14 8.31 18.80 18.51
C LEU A 14 7.69 17.50 19.06
N VAL A 15 6.74 17.60 19.99
CA VAL A 15 5.99 16.46 20.53
C VAL A 15 5.04 15.88 19.47
N LEU A 16 4.32 16.69 18.69
CA LEU A 16 3.47 16.19 17.60
C LEU A 16 4.29 15.55 16.45
N GLY A 17 5.44 16.12 16.10
CA GLY A 17 6.33 15.56 15.07
C GLY A 17 6.91 14.20 15.47
N SER A 18 7.32 14.07 16.74
CA SER A 18 7.83 12.79 17.28
C SER A 18 6.73 11.75 17.52
N VAL A 19 5.49 12.15 17.82
CA VAL A 19 4.35 11.22 17.91
C VAL A 19 3.90 10.74 16.52
N ALA A 20 3.92 11.59 15.50
CA ALA A 20 3.58 11.19 14.12
C ALA A 20 4.56 10.17 13.53
N GLN A 21 5.86 10.30 13.84
CA GLN A 21 6.88 9.33 13.41
C GLN A 21 6.88 8.03 14.24
N ARG A 22 6.34 8.03 15.47
CA ARG A 22 6.35 6.85 16.36
C ARG A 22 5.20 5.87 16.15
N PHE A 23 4.16 6.21 15.39
CA PHE A 23 2.94 5.38 15.32
C PHE A 23 2.81 4.41 14.15
N SER A 24 3.81 4.27 13.29
CA SER A 24 3.78 3.22 12.27
C SER A 24 5.20 2.77 11.98
N ASN A 25 5.63 1.68 12.61
CA ASN A 25 6.58 0.67 12.09
C ASN A 25 7.16 -0.21 13.22
N GLY A 26 7.18 0.25 14.47
CA GLY A 26 7.87 -0.45 15.57
C GLY A 26 7.21 -1.73 16.09
N TYR A 27 5.89 -1.90 15.93
CA TYR A 27 5.16 -3.03 16.53
C TYR A 27 5.06 -4.29 15.65
N TYR A 28 5.48 -4.25 14.37
CA TYR A 28 5.29 -5.38 13.45
C TYR A 28 6.44 -6.38 13.41
N TYR A 29 7.66 -5.96 13.78
CA TYR A 29 8.83 -6.85 13.80
C TYR A 29 8.95 -7.68 15.09
N GLN A 30 8.12 -7.41 16.11
CA GLN A 30 8.25 -8.04 17.43
C GLN A 30 7.60 -9.43 17.54
N ASP A 31 6.66 -9.79 16.66
CA ASP A 31 5.90 -11.05 16.79
C ASP A 31 6.71 -12.31 16.37
N ILE A 32 7.91 -12.15 15.78
CA ILE A 32 8.73 -13.29 15.29
C ILE A 32 9.85 -13.66 16.28
N VAL A 33 10.25 -12.76 17.19
CA VAL A 33 11.40 -13.01 18.09
C VAL A 33 11.01 -13.77 19.37
N ASN A 34 9.72 -13.86 19.71
CA ASN A 34 9.22 -14.54 20.91
C ASN A 34 8.68 -15.97 20.68
N GLY A 35 9.18 -16.67 19.67
CA GLY A 35 9.09 -18.13 19.62
C GLY A 35 10.01 -18.72 20.69
N ASN A 36 9.41 -19.23 21.77
CA ASN A 36 10.10 -19.90 22.88
C ASN A 36 10.88 -21.13 22.38
N GLY A 37 12.15 -20.94 22.01
CA GLY A 37 13.05 -21.98 21.52
C GLY A 37 13.86 -22.61 22.64
N ASN A 38 13.25 -23.57 23.34
CA ASN A 38 13.99 -24.59 24.09
C ASN A 38 13.95 -25.86 23.24
N GLU A 39 14.89 -26.06 22.32
CA GLU A 39 15.14 -27.38 21.74
C GLU A 39 16.52 -27.46 21.08
N ASN A 40 17.28 -28.44 21.55
CA ASN A 40 18.61 -28.79 21.08
C ASN A 40 18.54 -29.37 19.66
N GLY A 41 19.43 -28.91 18.78
CA GLY A 41 19.85 -29.66 17.59
C GLY A 41 19.04 -29.40 16.31
N ASN A 42 19.72 -28.81 15.32
CA ASN A 42 19.48 -29.01 13.89
C ASN A 42 18.16 -28.49 13.30
N GLY A 43 17.68 -27.32 13.72
CA GLY A 43 16.61 -26.60 13.05
C GLY A 43 17.10 -25.88 11.79
N GLU A 44 17.03 -26.52 10.62
CA GLU A 44 17.10 -25.80 9.35
C GLU A 44 15.99 -24.74 9.32
N ILE A 45 16.36 -23.48 9.07
CA ILE A 45 15.45 -22.35 8.97
C ILE A 45 14.59 -22.54 7.71
N TYR A 46 13.43 -23.19 7.87
CA TYR A 46 12.43 -23.40 6.80
C TYR A 46 11.90 -22.09 6.17
N PHE A 47 12.22 -20.93 6.76
CA PHE A 47 11.72 -19.62 6.34
C PHE A 47 12.42 -19.04 5.11
N HIS A 48 13.61 -19.50 4.75
CA HIS A 48 14.40 -18.95 3.63
C HIS A 48 14.04 -19.50 2.24
N LYS A 49 13.04 -20.38 2.14
CA LYS A 49 12.63 -21.03 0.88
C LYS A 49 11.31 -20.52 0.29
N ILE A 50 10.57 -19.67 0.99
CA ILE A 50 9.31 -19.10 0.47
C ILE A 50 9.58 -17.69 -0.02
N ARG A 51 9.36 -17.47 -1.32
CA ARG A 51 9.52 -16.18 -1.99
C ARG A 51 8.17 -15.53 -2.23
N LEU A 52 8.08 -14.23 -1.95
CA LEU A 52 6.96 -13.39 -2.36
C LEU A 52 7.16 -12.94 -3.81
N HIS A 53 6.15 -13.10 -4.63
CA HIS A 53 6.12 -12.57 -6.00
C HIS A 53 4.97 -11.60 -6.13
N VAL A 54 5.24 -10.43 -6.72
CA VAL A 54 4.24 -9.39 -7.00
C VAL A 54 4.30 -9.07 -8.48
N GLU A 55 3.15 -9.12 -9.14
CA GLU A 55 3.05 -8.89 -10.58
C GLU A 55 1.82 -8.04 -10.91
N SER A 56 1.89 -7.38 -12.06
CA SER A 56 0.77 -6.66 -12.64
C SER A 56 0.63 -7.08 -14.11
N PRO A 57 -0.54 -7.61 -14.53
CA PRO A 57 -0.79 -7.96 -15.93
C PRO A 57 -0.78 -6.74 -16.85
N GLU A 58 -1.10 -5.55 -16.34
CA GLU A 58 -1.10 -4.30 -17.11
C GLU A 58 -0.38 -3.20 -16.34
N THR A 59 0.69 -2.66 -16.92
CA THR A 59 1.47 -1.57 -16.32
C THR A 59 0.95 -0.18 -16.71
N LEU A 60 -0.03 -0.10 -17.63
CA LEU A 60 -0.68 1.13 -18.07
C LEU A 60 -2.19 0.92 -18.18
N VAL A 61 -2.95 1.62 -17.34
CA VAL A 61 -4.41 1.62 -17.34
C VAL A 61 -4.91 2.96 -17.85
N SER A 62 -5.86 2.93 -18.79
CA SER A 62 -6.53 4.13 -19.30
C SER A 62 -8.01 4.10 -18.96
N ALA A 63 -8.51 5.13 -18.28
CA ALA A 63 -9.92 5.22 -17.85
C ALA A 63 -10.49 6.61 -18.10
N VAL A 64 -11.82 6.72 -18.13
CA VAL A 64 -12.51 8.00 -18.35
C VAL A 64 -12.80 8.65 -17.00
N GLN A 65 -12.78 9.98 -16.93
CA GLN A 65 -13.17 10.71 -15.72
C GLN A 65 -14.59 10.31 -15.26
N GLY A 66 -14.78 10.22 -13.94
CA GLY A 66 -16.04 9.81 -13.32
C GLY A 66 -16.33 8.32 -13.35
N SER A 67 -15.54 7.52 -14.08
CA SER A 67 -15.71 6.05 -14.16
C SER A 67 -14.97 5.30 -13.04
N ASN A 68 -15.10 3.98 -13.03
CA ASN A 68 -14.28 3.10 -12.20
C ASN A 68 -12.95 2.79 -12.90
N ALA A 69 -11.84 3.00 -12.20
CA ALA A 69 -10.54 2.49 -12.62
C ALA A 69 -10.11 1.32 -11.72
N THR A 70 -9.57 0.26 -12.31
CA THR A 70 -8.95 -0.84 -11.57
C THR A 70 -7.48 -0.93 -11.96
N LEU A 71 -6.58 -0.74 -10.99
CA LEU A 71 -5.13 -0.89 -11.17
C LEU A 71 -4.73 -2.29 -10.72
N PRO A 72 -4.29 -3.16 -11.63
CA PRO A 72 -4.11 -4.56 -11.29
C PRO A 72 -2.82 -4.79 -10.50
N CYS A 73 -2.92 -5.59 -9.45
CA CYS A 73 -1.79 -6.00 -8.61
C CYS A 73 -2.12 -7.37 -8.01
N HIS A 74 -1.30 -8.36 -8.29
CA HIS A 74 -1.46 -9.72 -7.80
C HIS A 74 -0.19 -10.16 -7.10
N TYR A 75 -0.34 -10.86 -5.98
CA TYR A 75 0.79 -11.47 -5.31
C TYR A 75 0.57 -12.96 -5.06
N ARG A 76 1.66 -13.72 -5.08
CA ARG A 76 1.68 -15.15 -4.77
C ARG A 76 2.96 -15.51 -4.03
N TYR A 77 2.92 -16.66 -3.36
CA TYR A 77 4.08 -17.24 -2.71
C TYR A 77 4.58 -18.45 -3.48
N GLU A 78 5.89 -18.62 -3.56
CA GLU A 78 6.52 -19.80 -4.15
C GLU A 78 7.51 -20.42 -3.14
N PRO A 79 7.26 -21.68 -2.68
CA PRO A 79 6.06 -22.48 -2.93
C PRO A 79 4.81 -21.87 -2.27
N ALA A 80 3.63 -22.31 -2.71
CA ALA A 80 2.36 -21.85 -2.14
C ALA A 80 2.29 -22.15 -0.64
N LEU A 81 1.78 -21.19 0.13
CA LEU A 81 1.61 -21.34 1.57
C LEU A 81 0.53 -22.37 1.90
N SER A 82 0.75 -23.13 2.98
CA SER A 82 -0.29 -23.97 3.56
C SER A 82 -1.43 -23.12 4.10
N ALA A 83 -2.67 -23.55 3.87
CA ALA A 83 -3.87 -22.90 4.42
C ALA A 83 -3.89 -22.89 5.96
N SER A 84 -3.13 -23.77 6.62
CA SER A 84 -3.02 -23.82 8.08
C SER A 84 -2.10 -22.74 8.68
N ALA A 85 -1.25 -22.11 7.86
CA ALA A 85 -0.28 -21.11 8.31
C ALA A 85 -0.15 -19.95 7.29
N PRO A 86 -1.21 -19.15 7.09
CA PRO A 86 -1.16 -18.01 6.19
C PRO A 86 -0.23 -16.92 6.75
N ARG A 87 0.57 -16.30 5.87
CA ARG A 87 1.35 -15.10 6.24
C ARG A 87 0.44 -13.89 6.32
N ARG A 88 0.72 -13.02 7.29
CA ARG A 88 -0.07 -11.80 7.51
C ARG A 88 0.41 -10.68 6.57
N THR A 89 -0.12 -10.69 5.36
CA THR A 89 0.28 -9.74 4.31
C THR A 89 -0.40 -8.37 4.48
N ARG A 90 0.40 -7.31 4.43
CA ARG A 90 -0.02 -5.90 4.36
C ARG A 90 0.11 -5.42 2.92
N VAL A 91 -0.95 -4.82 2.40
CA VAL A 91 -1.00 -4.19 1.07
C VAL A 91 -0.95 -2.68 1.26
N LYS A 92 -0.02 -2.01 0.60
CA LYS A 92 0.09 -0.56 0.58
C LYS A 92 0.05 -0.05 -0.86
N TRP A 93 -0.79 0.95 -1.11
CA TRP A 93 -0.81 1.68 -2.36
C TRP A 93 -0.33 3.10 -2.14
N LEU A 94 0.62 3.52 -2.97
CA LEU A 94 1.22 4.84 -3.00
C LEU A 94 1.01 5.47 -4.37
N TRP A 95 0.66 6.75 -4.39
CA TRP A 95 0.62 7.55 -5.61
C TRP A 95 1.92 8.34 -5.75
N GLN A 96 2.42 8.43 -6.97
CA GLN A 96 3.61 9.15 -7.34
C GLN A 96 3.34 10.02 -8.58
N PRO A 97 3.92 11.23 -8.64
CA PRO A 97 3.86 12.06 -9.83
C PRO A 97 4.60 11.37 -10.99
N VAL A 98 4.07 11.53 -12.22
CA VAL A 98 4.67 10.93 -13.42
C VAL A 98 6.06 11.52 -13.72
N SER A 99 6.27 12.80 -13.40
CA SER A 99 7.55 13.49 -13.55
C SER A 99 8.66 12.88 -12.67
N GLY A 100 8.32 12.11 -11.64
CA GLY A 100 9.25 11.69 -10.59
C GLY A 100 9.62 12.80 -9.61
N GLU A 101 9.22 14.04 -9.90
CA GLU A 101 9.41 15.20 -9.03
C GLU A 101 8.14 15.45 -8.22
N GLY A 102 8.26 15.42 -6.90
CA GLY A 102 7.18 15.67 -5.96
C GLY A 102 7.07 14.60 -4.88
N GLN A 103 6.19 14.84 -3.91
CA GLN A 103 6.03 13.95 -2.76
C GLN A 103 5.11 12.77 -3.10
N GLU A 104 5.53 11.57 -2.68
CA GLU A 104 4.65 10.39 -2.69
C GLU A 104 3.47 10.59 -1.73
N ARG A 105 2.28 10.18 -2.17
CA ARG A 105 1.06 10.26 -1.36
C ARG A 105 0.58 8.86 -1.00
N ASP A 106 0.32 8.60 0.27
CA ASP A 106 -0.39 7.40 0.67
C ASP A 106 -1.79 7.41 0.06
N VAL A 107 -2.18 6.31 -0.60
CA VAL A 107 -3.53 6.11 -1.17
C VAL A 107 -4.35 5.26 -0.20
N MET A 108 -3.86 4.06 0.10
CA MET A 108 -4.47 3.18 1.09
C MET A 108 -3.48 2.18 1.68
N VAL A 109 -3.81 1.66 2.86
CA VAL A 109 -3.16 0.51 3.49
C VAL A 109 -4.24 -0.49 3.90
N ALA A 110 -3.98 -1.78 3.70
CA ALA A 110 -4.87 -2.86 4.10
C ALA A 110 -4.12 -4.04 4.72
N ILE A 111 -4.76 -4.69 5.68
CA ILE A 111 -4.27 -5.92 6.31
C ILE A 111 -5.45 -6.81 6.69
N GLY A 112 -5.47 -8.03 6.13
CA GLY A 112 -6.67 -8.88 6.19
C GLY A 112 -7.88 -8.11 5.64
N THR A 113 -8.96 -8.03 6.41
CA THR A 113 -10.19 -7.28 6.08
C THR A 113 -10.14 -5.79 6.43
N ARG A 114 -9.19 -5.38 7.28
CA ARG A 114 -9.06 -3.98 7.74
C ARG A 114 -8.36 -3.16 6.67
N HIS A 115 -8.81 -1.93 6.47
CA HIS A 115 -8.18 -1.00 5.54
C HIS A 115 -8.35 0.44 6.00
N ARG A 116 -7.47 1.31 5.49
CA ARG A 116 -7.50 2.76 5.69
C ARG A 116 -7.10 3.44 4.40
N SER A 117 -7.89 4.41 3.98
CA SER A 117 -7.62 5.31 2.84
C SER A 117 -7.19 6.69 3.34
N TYR A 118 -6.45 7.43 2.53
CA TYR A 118 -5.83 8.70 2.91
C TYR A 118 -6.17 9.83 1.92
N GLY A 119 -6.02 11.08 2.38
CA GLY A 119 -6.27 12.28 1.56
C GLY A 119 -7.61 12.26 0.82
N ASP A 120 -7.55 12.69 -0.44
CA ASP A 120 -8.70 12.78 -1.35
C ASP A 120 -9.18 11.41 -1.85
N PHE A 121 -8.43 10.34 -1.59
CA PHE A 121 -8.84 8.97 -1.91
C PHE A 121 -9.84 8.39 -0.89
N LYS A 122 -10.06 9.07 0.25
CA LYS A 122 -10.98 8.60 1.28
C LYS A 122 -12.38 8.35 0.74
N GLY A 123 -12.88 7.14 0.99
CA GLY A 123 -14.22 6.72 0.54
C GLY A 123 -14.32 6.39 -0.95
N ARG A 124 -13.26 6.63 -1.74
CA ARG A 124 -13.23 6.35 -3.19
C ARG A 124 -12.43 5.12 -3.56
N VAL A 125 -11.57 4.63 -2.67
CA VAL A 125 -10.66 3.51 -2.95
C VAL A 125 -10.95 2.27 -2.13
N ARG A 126 -10.75 1.10 -2.75
CA ARG A 126 -10.83 -0.21 -2.10
C ARG A 126 -9.96 -1.22 -2.83
N LEU A 127 -9.63 -2.33 -2.16
CA LEU A 127 -9.06 -3.49 -2.84
C LEU A 127 -10.16 -4.31 -3.55
N ARG A 128 -9.87 -4.85 -4.73
CA ARG A 128 -10.79 -5.66 -5.53
C ARG A 128 -11.08 -7.02 -4.88
N ARG A 129 -10.04 -7.72 -4.41
CA ARG A 129 -10.13 -9.01 -3.67
C ARG A 129 -10.97 -10.08 -4.38
N SER A 130 -10.87 -10.18 -5.71
CA SER A 130 -11.64 -11.15 -6.49
C SER A 130 -11.13 -12.58 -6.37
N ALA A 131 -9.88 -12.77 -5.94
CA ALA A 131 -9.25 -14.05 -5.68
C ALA A 131 -8.19 -13.91 -4.56
N PRO A 132 -7.70 -15.02 -3.95
CA PRO A 132 -6.52 -14.98 -3.10
C PRO A 132 -5.35 -14.30 -3.82
N GLY A 133 -4.65 -13.40 -3.13
CA GLY A 133 -3.55 -12.63 -3.74
C GLY A 133 -3.98 -11.42 -4.58
N ASP A 134 -5.28 -11.19 -4.82
CA ASP A 134 -5.75 -10.01 -5.57
C ASP A 134 -5.71 -8.73 -4.70
N ALA A 135 -4.66 -7.95 -4.91
CA ALA A 135 -4.37 -6.68 -4.27
C ALA A 135 -4.70 -5.48 -5.19
N SER A 136 -5.46 -5.69 -6.26
CA SER A 136 -5.79 -4.65 -7.24
C SER A 136 -6.56 -3.49 -6.58
N LEU A 137 -6.16 -2.25 -6.89
CA LEU A 137 -6.80 -1.03 -6.39
C LEU A 137 -7.97 -0.66 -7.29
N VAL A 138 -9.15 -0.46 -6.71
CA VAL A 138 -10.30 0.14 -7.40
C VAL A 138 -10.46 1.57 -6.92
N ILE A 139 -10.55 2.51 -7.86
CA ILE A 139 -10.81 3.93 -7.63
C ILE A 139 -12.18 4.28 -8.24
N ASN A 140 -13.08 4.84 -7.42
CA ASN A 140 -14.42 5.25 -7.85
C ASN A 140 -14.98 6.40 -6.98
N PRO A 141 -15.41 7.54 -7.56
CA PRO A 141 -15.22 7.90 -8.97
C PRO A 141 -13.78 8.34 -9.24
N LEU A 142 -13.31 8.12 -10.48
CA LEU A 142 -12.03 8.60 -10.95
C LEU A 142 -12.05 10.12 -11.18
N GLN A 143 -11.10 10.83 -10.58
CA GLN A 143 -10.91 12.27 -10.71
C GLN A 143 -9.67 12.61 -11.56
N SER A 144 -9.51 13.88 -11.93
CA SER A 144 -8.45 14.31 -12.85
C SER A 144 -7.05 14.32 -12.28
N ASP A 145 -6.96 14.69 -11.02
CA ASP A 145 -5.79 14.65 -10.17
C ASP A 145 -5.37 13.23 -9.76
N ASP A 146 -6.22 12.22 -9.99
CA ASP A 146 -5.88 10.82 -9.76
C ASP A 146 -4.90 10.28 -10.83
N THR A 147 -4.70 10.96 -11.96
CA THR A 147 -3.71 10.55 -12.98
C THR A 147 -2.31 10.48 -12.36
N GLY A 148 -1.56 9.42 -12.62
CA GLY A 148 -0.23 9.25 -12.01
C GLY A 148 0.32 7.84 -12.06
N ARG A 149 1.43 7.62 -11.36
CA ARG A 149 2.00 6.29 -11.14
C ARG A 149 1.56 5.79 -9.78
N TYR A 150 1.12 4.55 -9.71
CA TYR A 150 0.66 3.92 -8.48
C TYR A 150 1.56 2.74 -8.17
N ARG A 151 2.23 2.75 -7.01
CA ARG A 151 3.04 1.64 -6.52
C ARG A 151 2.22 0.79 -5.57
N CYS A 152 2.04 -0.48 -5.93
CA CYS A 152 1.50 -1.53 -5.08
C CYS A 152 2.66 -2.20 -4.35
N GLU A 153 2.68 -2.13 -3.03
CA GLU A 153 3.71 -2.69 -2.18
C GLU A 153 3.08 -3.76 -1.28
N ILE A 154 3.63 -4.96 -1.32
CA ILE A 154 3.16 -6.13 -0.58
C ILE A 154 4.23 -6.50 0.43
N ILE A 155 3.84 -6.50 1.70
CA ILE A 155 4.73 -6.58 2.85
C ILE A 155 4.25 -7.72 3.73
N ASP A 156 5.05 -8.75 3.94
CA ASP A 156 4.65 -9.91 4.75
C ASP A 156 5.41 -10.07 6.07
N GLY A 157 6.25 -9.07 6.41
CA GLY A 157 7.08 -9.04 7.60
C GLY A 157 8.48 -9.62 7.42
N LEU A 158 8.74 -10.28 6.30
CA LEU A 158 10.07 -10.81 5.93
C LEU A 158 10.57 -10.19 4.62
N GLU A 159 9.70 -10.09 3.63
CA GLU A 159 10.00 -9.56 2.29
C GLU A 159 9.00 -8.46 1.91
N ASP A 160 9.51 -7.46 1.18
CA ASP A 160 8.73 -6.36 0.63
C ASP A 160 8.94 -6.36 -0.90
N GLU A 161 7.89 -6.65 -1.65
CA GLU A 161 7.91 -6.67 -3.12
C GLU A 161 6.90 -5.67 -3.68
N SER A 162 7.20 -5.08 -4.84
CA SER A 162 6.34 -4.03 -5.39
C SER A 162 6.26 -3.99 -6.90
N VAL A 163 5.12 -3.52 -7.39
CA VAL A 163 4.89 -3.26 -8.81
C VAL A 163 4.29 -1.87 -9.00
N THR A 164 4.57 -1.23 -10.12
CA THR A 164 4.04 0.09 -10.45
C THR A 164 3.11 0.03 -11.65
N VAL A 165 1.93 0.64 -11.53
CA VAL A 165 0.93 0.79 -12.59
C VAL A 165 0.72 2.27 -12.87
N GLN A 166 0.82 2.68 -14.14
CA GLN A 166 0.49 4.03 -14.55
C GLN A 166 -1.00 4.14 -14.88
N LEU A 167 -1.68 5.13 -14.30
CA LEU A 167 -3.05 5.49 -14.66
C LEU A 167 -3.02 6.75 -15.51
N LYS A 168 -3.66 6.68 -16.68
CA LYS A 168 -3.88 7.82 -17.57
C LYS A 168 -5.35 8.01 -17.86
N PHE A 169 -5.70 9.22 -18.23
CA PHE A 169 -7.00 9.47 -18.81
C PHE A 169 -7.09 9.02 -20.25
N ARG A 170 -8.23 8.39 -20.54
CA ARG A 170 -8.73 8.20 -21.90
C ARG A 170 -9.58 9.41 -22.25
N GLY A 171 -9.08 10.27 -23.14
CA GLY A 171 -9.87 11.38 -23.67
C GLY A 171 -11.13 10.87 -24.37
N VAL A 172 -12.25 11.59 -24.19
CA VAL A 172 -13.48 11.38 -24.95
C VAL A 172 -13.58 12.48 -26.01
N VAL A 173 -13.67 12.10 -27.28
CA VAL A 173 -13.90 13.05 -28.38
C VAL A 173 -15.41 13.24 -28.51
N PHE A 174 -15.91 14.44 -28.20
CA PHE A 174 -17.29 14.79 -28.48
C PHE A 174 -17.40 15.21 -29.95
N LEU A 175 -18.01 14.36 -30.78
CA LEU A 175 -18.51 14.77 -32.09
C LEU A 175 -19.92 15.31 -31.89
N SER A 176 -20.08 16.63 -31.86
CA SER A 176 -21.40 17.26 -31.93
C SER A 176 -21.99 17.04 -33.33
N PRO A 177 -23.21 16.50 -33.50
CA PRO A 177 -23.91 16.56 -34.77
C PRO A 177 -24.29 18.02 -35.03
N LEU A 178 -24.01 18.48 -36.26
CA LEU A 178 -24.50 19.76 -36.81
C LEU A 178 -26.02 19.73 -37.00
#